data_AF-A0A3M0I2T7-F1
#
_entry.id   AF-A0A3M0I2T7-F1
#
_cell.length_a   1.000
_cell.length_b   1.000
_cell.length_c   1.000
_cell.angle_alpha   90.00
_cell.angle_beta   90.00
_cell.angle_gamma   90.00
#
_symmetry.space_group_name_H-M   'P 1'
#
loop_
_entity.id
_entity.type
_entity.pdbx_description
1 polymer ?
#
loop_
_entity_poly.entity_id
_entity_poly.type
_entity_poly.pdbx_seq_one_letter_code
_entity_poly.pdbx_strand_id
1 'polypeptide(L)'
;MALSGTALTPATAVPTGARPATDPVRTRGTDPSFTFNFTGGSQSLTVPANATVTITADGAGGADNTGTTCSVTGTGGTGARVVTTLPQTASPTTYTVDVGGTGGKGCNGTGVGGAGGFNGGAPGGAFPASGFQFEGPGGGGASSVSVGGSLLAVAGGGGAAGGTGAGSPGGNGGNGSNGTTADATAGTTGSATGPGASPGQGGGGGSTSTSTGGTPGAAGTGTNCGATNGGVGGGFSGTTVGTGGTGGSIGAGCALTITGAGGGGGGGYFAGGGGGSATVDNRGTSGSGGGGGGGSSFATPTGTGTSYALSTIGTANNNGQVTISYTLPPPTLAIAKTHTGNFTQGKQGTYTITVRNTGLGPTDGSTVTVRDKLPRGLTARSITGTGWKCVRATLTCTRSDVLAPGDSYPPITLKVKVACDCETHRKITNTASVSGGGDIHTHTVTDRTTVKRNKHCHRDGHDPR
;
A
#
# COMPACT_ATOMS: atom_id res chain seq x y z
N MET A 1 68.33 20.78 9.74
CA MET A 1 67.93 20.10 10.98
C MET A 1 66.41 19.96 10.93
N ALA A 2 65.90 18.73 10.96
CA ALA A 2 64.47 18.33 10.99
C ALA A 2 63.62 18.72 9.76
N LEU A 3 62.57 18.01 9.33
CA LEU A 3 62.11 16.61 9.29
C LEU A 3 60.73 16.70 8.62
N SER A 4 60.44 15.79 7.67
CA SER A 4 59.14 15.22 7.28
C SER A 4 57.82 16.00 7.51
N GLY A 5 57.02 16.13 6.45
CA GLY A 5 55.61 16.55 6.55
C GLY A 5 54.83 16.38 5.25
N THR A 6 54.57 15.13 4.87
CA THR A 6 53.61 14.76 3.81
C THR A 6 52.23 15.32 4.09
N ALA A 7 51.65 16.05 3.12
CA ALA A 7 50.28 16.55 3.17
C ALA A 7 49.28 15.37 3.11
N LEU A 8 48.56 15.16 4.21
CA LEU A 8 47.37 14.31 4.25
C LEU A 8 46.18 15.11 3.73
N THR A 9 45.66 14.72 2.56
CA THR A 9 44.33 15.12 2.08
C THR A 9 43.25 14.52 3.00
N PRO A 10 42.24 15.29 3.45
CA PRO A 10 41.14 14.71 4.19
C PRO A 10 40.32 13.80 3.27
N ALA A 11 40.22 12.53 3.64
CA ALA A 11 39.30 11.58 3.03
C ALA A 11 37.87 12.09 3.23
N THR A 12 37.20 12.44 2.13
CA THR A 12 35.76 12.63 2.09
C THR A 12 35.08 11.33 2.49
N ALA A 13 34.48 11.32 3.68
CA ALA A 13 33.60 10.25 4.12
C ALA A 13 32.41 10.15 3.16
N VAL A 14 32.30 9.01 2.49
CA VAL A 14 31.12 8.63 1.71
C VAL A 14 29.94 8.54 2.69
N PRO A 15 28.79 9.20 2.43
CA PRO A 15 27.61 9.02 3.26
C PRO A 15 27.19 7.56 3.12
N THR A 16 27.19 6.83 4.23
CA THR A 16 26.69 5.46 4.32
C THR A 16 25.19 5.49 4.03
N GLY A 17 24.82 5.25 2.78
CA GLY A 17 23.45 5.00 2.38
C GLY A 17 22.90 3.86 3.22
N ALA A 18 21.78 4.10 3.89
CA ALA A 18 21.04 3.07 4.58
C ALA A 18 20.72 1.95 3.58
N ARG A 19 21.28 0.77 3.86
CA ARG A 19 21.00 -0.47 3.15
C ARG A 19 19.47 -0.69 3.13
N PRO A 20 18.86 -1.07 2.00
CA PRO A 20 17.44 -1.46 2.00
C PRO A 20 17.21 -2.52 3.07
N ALA A 21 16.10 -2.38 3.79
CA ALA A 21 15.64 -3.36 4.76
C ALA A 21 15.72 -4.76 4.13
N THR A 22 16.31 -5.68 4.89
CA THR A 22 16.46 -7.10 4.55
C THR A 22 15.15 -7.68 4.03
N ASP A 23 15.23 -8.46 2.96
CA ASP A 23 14.13 -9.23 2.38
C ASP A 23 13.23 -9.81 3.48
N PRO A 24 11.89 -9.61 3.42
CA PRO A 24 11.00 -10.17 4.40
C PRO A 24 11.06 -11.70 4.31
N VAL A 25 11.32 -12.34 5.45
CA VAL A 25 11.30 -13.79 5.62
C VAL A 25 9.94 -14.33 5.16
N ARG A 26 9.95 -15.08 4.07
CA ARG A 26 8.75 -15.70 3.49
C ARG A 26 8.40 -16.97 4.25
N THR A 27 7.54 -16.85 5.25
CA THR A 27 6.73 -17.95 5.76
C THR A 27 5.31 -17.73 5.25
N ARG A 28 4.69 -18.70 4.56
CA ARG A 28 3.24 -18.62 4.32
C ARG A 28 2.53 -18.92 5.64
N GLY A 29 2.27 -17.85 6.39
CA GLY A 29 1.33 -17.78 7.51
C GLY A 29 0.22 -16.73 7.30
N THR A 30 0.46 -15.71 6.47
CA THR A 30 -0.51 -14.66 6.06
C THR A 30 -0.05 -14.03 4.74
N ASP A 31 -0.96 -13.51 3.92
CA ASP A 31 -0.60 -12.75 2.71
C ASP A 31 0.30 -11.55 3.06
N PRO A 32 1.33 -11.21 2.24
CA PRO A 32 2.17 -10.04 2.47
C PRO A 32 1.34 -8.76 2.62
N SER A 33 1.62 -8.01 3.69
CA SER A 33 0.95 -6.74 3.99
C SER A 33 1.97 -5.72 4.49
N PHE A 34 1.93 -4.52 3.93
CA PHE A 34 2.87 -3.43 4.20
C PHE A 34 2.10 -2.19 4.59
N THR A 35 2.37 -1.66 5.78
CA THR A 35 1.75 -0.44 6.30
C THR A 35 2.74 0.72 6.26
N PHE A 36 2.32 1.82 5.63
CA PHE A 36 3.04 3.06 5.45
C PHE A 36 2.43 4.12 6.37
N ASN A 37 3.25 4.63 7.28
CA ASN A 37 2.91 5.74 8.16
C ASN A 37 3.42 7.07 7.56
N PHE A 38 2.93 8.18 8.08
CA PHE A 38 3.35 9.50 7.63
C PHE A 38 4.83 9.78 7.89
N THR A 39 5.54 10.27 6.87
CA THR A 39 6.97 10.63 6.92
C THR A 39 7.26 12.05 6.44
N GLY A 40 6.26 12.77 5.92
CA GLY A 40 6.45 14.08 5.26
C GLY A 40 7.01 14.01 3.84
N GLY A 41 7.11 12.81 3.25
CA GLY A 41 7.56 12.62 1.87
C GLY A 41 7.12 11.28 1.27
N SER A 42 7.39 11.10 -0.02
CA SER A 42 6.98 9.90 -0.76
C SER A 42 7.72 8.64 -0.32
N GLN A 43 7.00 7.51 -0.33
CA GLN A 43 7.50 6.16 -0.05
C GLN A 43 7.23 5.26 -1.26
N SER A 44 7.85 4.07 -1.31
CA SER A 44 7.65 3.16 -2.43
C SER A 44 7.66 1.69 -2.05
N LEU A 45 6.90 0.87 -2.77
CA LEU A 45 6.85 -0.58 -2.65
C LEU A 45 6.90 -1.23 -4.04
N THR A 46 7.78 -2.21 -4.24
CA THR A 46 7.75 -3.04 -5.45
C THR A 46 7.04 -4.35 -5.15
N VAL A 47 5.96 -4.60 -5.90
CA VAL A 47 5.19 -5.84 -5.84
C VAL A 47 5.60 -6.72 -7.03
N PRO A 48 5.76 -8.05 -6.86
CA PRO A 48 6.10 -8.94 -7.96
C PRO A 48 5.02 -9.00 -9.05
N ALA A 49 5.37 -9.59 -10.19
CA ALA A 49 4.40 -9.97 -11.21
C ALA A 49 3.39 -11.00 -10.68
N ASN A 50 2.26 -11.11 -11.35
CA ASN A 50 1.15 -12.01 -11.03
C ASN A 50 0.51 -11.80 -9.66
N ALA A 51 0.67 -10.62 -9.07
CA ALA A 51 0.12 -10.29 -7.77
C ALA A 51 -1.22 -9.57 -7.91
N THR A 52 -2.22 -10.00 -7.16
CA THR A 52 -3.46 -9.24 -6.96
C THR A 52 -3.28 -8.34 -5.74
N VAL A 53 -3.37 -7.02 -5.94
CA VAL A 53 -2.99 -6.02 -4.94
C VAL A 53 -4.23 -5.36 -4.34
N THR A 54 -4.33 -5.33 -3.02
CA THR A 54 -5.35 -4.58 -2.29
C THR A 54 -4.71 -3.37 -1.63
N ILE A 55 -5.29 -2.19 -1.90
CA ILE A 55 -4.90 -0.92 -1.31
C ILE A 55 -5.97 -0.51 -0.30
N THR A 56 -5.54 -0.13 0.89
CA THR A 56 -6.33 0.59 1.89
C THR A 56 -5.63 1.92 2.15
N ALA A 57 -6.25 3.03 1.76
CA ALA A 57 -5.75 4.36 2.01
C ALA A 57 -6.67 5.10 2.98
N ASP A 58 -6.09 5.74 3.98
CA ASP A 58 -6.75 6.55 4.99
C ASP A 58 -6.16 7.97 4.92
N GLY A 59 -6.95 8.95 4.48
CA GLY A 59 -6.56 10.37 4.41
C GLY A 59 -6.45 10.98 5.80
N ALA A 60 -5.65 12.05 5.96
CA ALA A 60 -5.46 12.68 7.26
C ALA A 60 -6.66 13.53 7.69
N GLY A 61 -6.82 13.71 9.00
CA GLY A 61 -7.80 14.64 9.53
C GLY A 61 -7.35 16.09 9.41
N GLY A 62 -8.33 16.99 9.38
CA GLY A 62 -8.08 18.41 9.58
C GLY A 62 -7.63 18.71 11.00
N ALA A 63 -6.89 19.79 11.18
CA ALA A 63 -6.54 20.23 12.51
C ALA A 63 -7.71 20.96 13.19
N ASP A 64 -7.70 20.89 14.51
CA ASP A 64 -8.37 21.83 15.38
C ASP A 64 -7.38 22.39 16.40
N ASN A 65 -7.89 23.23 17.29
CA ASN A 65 -7.07 23.90 18.28
C ASN A 65 -7.03 23.12 19.62
N THR A 66 -7.44 21.84 19.66
CA THR A 66 -7.40 21.05 20.90
C THR A 66 -5.98 20.95 21.43
N GLY A 67 -5.80 21.02 22.75
CA GLY A 67 -4.47 21.00 23.38
C GLY A 67 -3.63 22.27 23.11
N THR A 68 -4.24 23.35 22.63
CA THR A 68 -3.66 24.70 22.63
C THR A 68 -4.26 25.52 23.77
N THR A 69 -3.86 26.79 23.88
CA THR A 69 -4.38 27.75 24.85
C THR A 69 -5.82 28.20 24.56
N CYS A 70 -6.37 27.89 23.37
CA CYS A 70 -7.78 28.11 23.07
C CYS A 70 -8.65 27.09 23.83
N SER A 71 -9.44 27.58 24.78
CA SER A 71 -10.21 26.75 25.72
C SER A 71 -11.48 26.13 25.13
N VAL A 72 -11.98 26.65 24.01
CA VAL A 72 -13.13 26.12 23.27
C VAL A 72 -12.75 26.00 21.80
N THR A 73 -13.10 24.88 21.17
CA THR A 73 -12.67 24.59 19.79
C THR A 73 -13.79 23.95 18.98
N GLY A 74 -13.87 24.28 17.69
CA GLY A 74 -14.54 23.38 16.75
C GLY A 74 -13.74 22.09 16.57
N THR A 75 -14.32 21.09 15.93
CA THR A 75 -13.64 19.82 15.64
C THR A 75 -13.16 19.80 14.19
N GLY A 76 -11.92 19.34 13.97
CA GLY A 76 -11.40 19.07 12.64
C GLY A 76 -12.20 17.95 11.97
N GLY A 77 -12.34 18.00 10.65
CA GLY A 77 -12.99 16.95 9.88
C GLY A 77 -12.12 15.69 9.83
N THR A 78 -12.78 14.53 9.78
CA THR A 78 -12.12 13.24 9.60
C THR A 78 -11.79 13.02 8.11
N GLY A 79 -10.63 12.47 7.81
CA GLY A 79 -10.28 12.06 6.44
C GLY A 79 -11.14 10.92 5.92
N ALA A 80 -11.01 10.59 4.64
CA ALA A 80 -11.69 9.46 4.02
C ALA A 80 -10.87 8.17 4.17
N ARG A 81 -11.53 7.04 3.92
CA ARG A 81 -10.96 5.73 3.72
C ARG A 81 -11.37 5.19 2.37
N VAL A 82 -10.40 4.72 1.61
CA VAL A 82 -10.59 4.07 0.31
C VAL A 82 -9.98 2.69 0.35
N VAL A 83 -10.78 1.68 0.04
CA VAL A 83 -10.29 0.32 -0.17
C VAL A 83 -10.57 -0.06 -1.61
N THR A 84 -9.60 -0.62 -2.33
CA THR A 84 -9.78 -1.14 -3.69
C THR A 84 -8.80 -2.27 -3.99
N THR A 85 -9.23 -3.26 -4.77
CA THR A 85 -8.38 -4.36 -5.24
C THR A 85 -8.10 -4.19 -6.73
N LEU A 86 -6.82 -4.04 -7.06
CA LEU A 86 -6.34 -3.84 -8.43
C LEU A 86 -6.29 -5.15 -9.21
N PRO A 87 -6.38 -5.08 -10.55
CA PRO A 87 -6.09 -6.23 -11.40
C PRO A 87 -4.70 -6.80 -11.16
N GLN A 88 -4.55 -8.08 -11.48
CA GLN A 88 -3.28 -8.79 -11.35
C GLN A 88 -2.16 -8.09 -12.13
N THR A 89 -1.00 -7.91 -11.49
CA THR A 89 0.18 -7.31 -12.11
C THR A 89 0.73 -8.20 -13.23
N ALA A 90 1.09 -7.62 -14.37
CA ALA A 90 1.72 -8.35 -15.49
C ALA A 90 3.25 -8.46 -15.35
N SER A 91 3.86 -7.51 -14.65
CA SER A 91 5.29 -7.40 -14.39
C SER A 91 5.52 -6.94 -12.95
N PRO A 92 6.76 -6.98 -12.42
CA PRO A 92 7.06 -6.28 -11.18
C PRO A 92 6.66 -4.80 -11.32
N THR A 93 5.91 -4.29 -10.34
CA THR A 93 5.32 -2.95 -10.36
C THR A 93 5.72 -2.19 -9.11
N THR A 94 6.28 -1.00 -9.27
CA THR A 94 6.62 -0.10 -8.17
C THR A 94 5.50 0.90 -7.94
N TYR A 95 4.92 0.85 -6.75
CA TYR A 95 3.90 1.77 -6.25
C TYR A 95 4.58 2.90 -5.49
N THR A 96 4.19 4.14 -5.79
CA THR A 96 4.52 5.32 -4.99
C THR A 96 3.39 5.58 -4.01
N VAL A 97 3.75 5.83 -2.76
CA VAL A 97 2.82 6.01 -1.64
C VAL A 97 3.10 7.35 -0.96
N ASP A 98 2.10 8.23 -0.97
CA ASP A 98 2.12 9.50 -0.25
C ASP A 98 1.07 9.43 0.85
N VAL A 99 1.50 9.46 2.10
CA VAL A 99 0.59 9.42 3.25
C VAL A 99 0.24 10.85 3.64
N GLY A 100 -1.04 11.14 3.81
CA GLY A 100 -1.51 12.47 4.18
C GLY A 100 -1.00 12.91 5.56
N GLY A 101 -0.55 14.16 5.66
CA GLY A 101 -0.23 14.79 6.93
C GLY A 101 -1.44 15.52 7.51
N THR A 102 -1.58 15.54 8.84
CA THR A 102 -2.56 16.41 9.50
C THR A 102 -2.25 17.88 9.25
N GLY A 103 -3.27 18.73 9.28
CA GLY A 103 -3.07 20.17 9.31
C GLY A 103 -2.34 20.64 10.57
N GLY A 104 -1.83 21.86 10.52
CA GLY A 104 -1.25 22.58 11.66
C GLY A 104 -2.32 23.33 12.45
N LYS A 105 -2.09 23.50 13.75
CA LYS A 105 -3.01 24.24 14.63
C LYS A 105 -2.91 25.75 14.39
N GLY A 106 -4.06 26.44 14.47
CA GLY A 106 -4.17 27.88 14.23
C GLY A 106 -3.93 28.72 15.47
N CYS A 107 -4.42 28.29 16.63
CA CYS A 107 -4.34 29.01 17.91
C CYS A 107 -2.89 29.15 18.43
N ASN A 108 -2.12 30.01 17.81
CA ASN A 108 -0.67 30.12 18.00
C ASN A 108 -0.21 31.55 18.31
N GLY A 109 -1.05 32.57 18.07
CA GLY A 109 -0.73 33.96 18.38
C GLY A 109 0.35 34.57 17.49
N THR A 110 0.71 33.90 16.40
CA THR A 110 1.77 34.34 15.47
C THR A 110 1.25 35.31 14.42
N GLY A 111 -0.07 35.44 14.31
CA GLY A 111 -0.74 36.16 13.25
C GLY A 111 -0.77 35.43 11.91
N VAL A 112 -0.38 34.15 11.88
CA VAL A 112 -0.42 33.28 10.70
C VAL A 112 -1.28 32.05 11.01
N GLY A 113 -2.15 31.71 10.06
CA GLY A 113 -2.99 30.50 10.13
C GLY A 113 -2.15 29.23 10.20
N GLY A 114 -2.76 28.16 10.75
CA GLY A 114 -2.13 26.84 10.80
C GLY A 114 -1.79 26.35 9.40
N ALA A 115 -0.61 25.76 9.24
CA ALA A 115 -0.17 25.23 7.95
C ALA A 115 -1.08 24.10 7.44
N GLY A 116 -1.19 23.95 6.12
CA GLY A 116 -1.89 22.81 5.54
C GLY A 116 -1.12 21.50 5.71
N GLY A 117 -1.84 20.39 5.76
CA GLY A 117 -1.26 19.04 5.83
C GLY A 117 -0.54 18.65 4.54
N PHE A 118 0.51 17.84 4.67
CA PHE A 118 1.27 17.31 3.52
C PHE A 118 0.36 16.55 2.55
N ASN A 119 0.65 16.66 1.24
CA ASN A 119 -0.16 16.13 0.14
C ASN A 119 -1.52 16.84 -0.02
N GLY A 120 -1.47 18.18 -0.05
CA GLY A 120 -2.53 19.03 -0.59
C GLY A 120 -3.35 19.85 0.41
N GLY A 121 -3.23 19.62 1.72
CA GLY A 121 -3.98 20.37 2.73
C GLY A 121 -3.72 21.88 2.64
N ALA A 122 -4.74 22.70 2.95
CA ALA A 122 -4.63 24.15 2.85
C ALA A 122 -4.37 24.83 4.21
N PRO A 123 -3.69 25.98 4.23
CA PRO A 123 -3.53 26.76 5.45
C PRO A 123 -4.84 27.39 5.90
N GLY A 124 -4.98 27.57 7.21
CA GLY A 124 -6.08 28.31 7.81
C GLY A 124 -5.95 29.83 7.64
N GLY A 125 -6.98 30.55 8.07
CA GLY A 125 -7.06 31.99 8.01
C GLY A 125 -6.14 32.67 9.02
N ALA A 126 -5.57 33.80 8.63
CA ALA A 126 -4.71 34.63 9.46
C ALA A 126 -5.45 35.77 10.16
N PHE A 127 -4.96 36.12 11.35
CA PHE A 127 -5.33 37.34 12.07
C PHE A 127 -4.06 38.21 12.24
N PRO A 128 -3.90 39.32 11.52
CA PRO A 128 -2.62 40.02 11.33
C PRO A 128 -2.13 40.82 12.55
N ALA A 129 -2.56 40.46 13.77
CA ALA A 129 -2.03 41.00 15.01
C ALA A 129 -1.51 39.86 15.90
N SER A 130 -0.20 39.88 16.16
CA SER A 130 0.47 38.92 17.04
C SER A 130 -0.01 39.06 18.48
N GLY A 131 -0.03 37.96 19.22
CA GLY A 131 -0.46 37.89 20.62
C GLY A 131 -1.94 37.55 20.81
N PHE A 132 -2.73 37.55 19.74
CA PHE A 132 -4.13 37.11 19.75
C PHE A 132 -4.29 35.75 19.11
N GLN A 133 -5.10 34.88 19.71
CA GLN A 133 -5.18 33.46 19.36
C GLN A 133 -6.46 33.12 18.58
N PHE A 134 -6.65 33.82 17.46
CA PHE A 134 -7.88 33.77 16.66
C PHE A 134 -7.67 33.12 15.28
N GLU A 135 -6.45 32.68 14.98
CA GLU A 135 -6.11 32.15 13.68
C GLU A 135 -6.74 30.76 13.45
N GLY A 136 -7.09 30.48 12.20
CA GLY A 136 -7.71 29.24 11.79
C GLY A 136 -6.67 28.11 11.65
N PRO A 137 -7.00 26.87 12.02
CA PRO A 137 -6.16 25.71 11.74
C PRO A 137 -6.17 25.32 10.26
N GLY A 138 -5.20 24.51 9.86
CA GLY A 138 -5.05 24.00 8.49
C GLY A 138 -5.78 22.70 8.22
N GLY A 139 -6.12 22.48 6.95
CA GLY A 139 -6.79 21.26 6.47
C GLY A 139 -5.83 20.07 6.37
N GLY A 140 -6.38 18.86 6.48
CA GLY A 140 -5.66 17.60 6.36
C GLY A 140 -5.30 17.28 4.91
N GLY A 141 -4.19 16.58 4.72
CA GLY A 141 -3.75 16.10 3.42
C GLY A 141 -4.34 14.76 3.00
N ALA A 142 -4.28 14.47 1.69
CA ALA A 142 -4.76 13.21 1.13
C ALA A 142 -3.73 12.09 1.28
N SER A 143 -4.20 10.84 1.34
CA SER A 143 -3.33 9.67 1.19
C SER A 143 -3.51 9.06 -0.19
N SER A 144 -2.45 8.96 -0.98
CA SER A 144 -2.49 8.50 -2.37
C SER A 144 -1.52 7.37 -2.68
N VAL A 145 -1.95 6.49 -3.58
CA VAL A 145 -1.12 5.46 -4.20
C VAL A 145 -1.14 5.63 -5.70
N SER A 146 0.03 5.63 -6.33
CA SER A 146 0.19 5.82 -7.78
C SER A 146 1.23 4.87 -8.39
N VAL A 147 1.15 4.70 -9.71
CA VAL A 147 2.15 3.97 -10.52
C VAL A 147 2.42 4.77 -11.79
N GLY A 148 3.69 5.01 -12.10
CA GLY A 148 4.07 5.75 -13.31
C GLY A 148 3.42 7.14 -13.41
N GLY A 149 3.18 7.78 -12.26
CA GLY A 149 2.45 9.05 -12.15
C GLY A 149 0.92 8.92 -12.14
N SER A 150 0.33 7.80 -12.56
CA SER A 150 -1.13 7.66 -12.53
C SER A 150 -1.64 7.28 -11.15
N LEU A 151 -2.59 8.04 -10.61
CA LEU A 151 -3.25 7.73 -9.34
C LEU A 151 -4.09 6.46 -9.46
N LEU A 152 -3.99 5.58 -8.47
CA LEU A 152 -4.74 4.32 -8.39
C LEU A 152 -5.79 4.35 -7.28
N ALA A 153 -5.44 4.96 -6.14
CA ALA A 153 -6.36 5.20 -5.04
C ALA A 153 -5.95 6.48 -4.30
N VAL A 154 -6.93 7.29 -3.93
CA VAL A 154 -6.73 8.50 -3.14
C VAL A 154 -7.84 8.62 -2.11
N ALA A 155 -7.46 8.69 -0.85
CA ALA A 155 -8.35 8.97 0.26
C ALA A 155 -8.23 10.44 0.67
N GLY A 156 -9.36 11.16 0.58
CA GLY A 156 -9.39 12.59 0.81
C GLY A 156 -9.06 13.02 2.24
N GLY A 157 -8.47 14.20 2.40
CA GLY A 157 -8.20 14.81 3.71
C GLY A 157 -9.43 15.50 4.30
N GLY A 158 -9.49 15.58 5.63
CA GLY A 158 -10.52 16.33 6.35
C GLY A 158 -10.28 17.84 6.36
N GLY A 159 -11.33 18.64 6.32
CA GLY A 159 -11.26 20.09 6.46
C GLY A 159 -10.91 20.52 7.89
N ALA A 160 -10.30 21.69 8.06
CA ALA A 160 -9.94 22.20 9.38
C ALA A 160 -11.16 22.75 10.14
N ALA A 161 -11.08 22.78 11.47
CA ALA A 161 -12.02 23.57 12.27
C ALA A 161 -11.88 25.08 11.99
N GLY A 162 -12.88 25.88 12.35
CA GLY A 162 -12.75 27.34 12.35
C GLY A 162 -11.93 27.84 13.55
N GLY A 163 -11.37 29.04 13.41
CA GLY A 163 -10.80 29.80 14.51
C GLY A 163 -11.84 30.09 15.60
N THR A 164 -11.35 30.28 16.83
CA THR A 164 -12.15 30.36 18.05
C THR A 164 -12.06 31.75 18.66
N GLY A 165 -13.15 32.31 19.18
CA GLY A 165 -13.16 33.68 19.74
C GLY A 165 -13.97 33.79 21.03
N ALA A 166 -13.40 34.42 22.08
CA ALA A 166 -14.03 34.75 23.38
C ALA A 166 -15.00 33.70 23.97
N GLY A 167 -14.62 32.42 23.98
CA GLY A 167 -15.46 31.36 24.56
C GLY A 167 -16.52 30.78 23.62
N SER A 168 -16.56 31.21 22.34
CA SER A 168 -17.32 30.56 21.27
C SER A 168 -16.47 29.55 20.50
N PRO A 169 -16.96 28.31 20.28
CA PRO A 169 -16.26 27.34 19.44
C PRO A 169 -16.23 27.82 17.99
N GLY A 170 -15.22 27.37 17.25
CA GLY A 170 -15.09 27.53 15.80
C GLY A 170 -16.02 26.60 15.03
N GLY A 171 -16.17 26.83 13.72
CA GLY A 171 -16.94 25.94 12.84
C GLY A 171 -16.30 24.54 12.77
N ASN A 172 -17.08 23.51 12.47
CA ASN A 172 -16.54 22.16 12.33
C ASN A 172 -16.03 21.95 10.90
N GLY A 173 -14.91 21.26 10.78
CA GLY A 173 -14.37 20.85 9.49
C GLY A 173 -15.25 19.82 8.81
N GLY A 174 -15.34 19.90 7.49
CA GLY A 174 -15.98 18.89 6.66
C GLY A 174 -15.15 17.62 6.59
N ASN A 175 -15.80 16.47 6.56
CA ASN A 175 -15.12 15.19 6.42
C ASN A 175 -14.70 14.94 4.96
N GLY A 176 -13.65 14.15 4.77
CA GLY A 176 -13.39 13.52 3.47
C GLY A 176 -14.56 12.63 3.03
N SER A 177 -14.53 12.14 1.79
CA SER A 177 -15.63 11.31 1.28
C SER A 177 -16.00 10.15 2.21
N ASN A 178 -17.29 10.06 2.56
CA ASN A 178 -17.86 9.04 3.44
C ASN A 178 -18.68 7.98 2.68
N GLY A 179 -18.79 8.07 1.35
CA GLY A 179 -19.54 7.08 0.55
C GLY A 179 -21.07 7.06 0.75
N THR A 180 -21.63 7.90 1.63
CA THR A 180 -23.08 7.98 1.93
C THR A 180 -23.81 9.07 1.15
N THR A 181 -23.09 9.94 0.46
CA THR A 181 -23.63 10.96 -0.44
C THR A 181 -23.96 10.36 -1.81
N ALA A 182 -24.92 10.95 -2.54
CA ALA A 182 -25.29 10.52 -3.90
C ALA A 182 -24.07 10.49 -4.86
N ASP A 183 -23.05 11.30 -4.56
CA ASP A 183 -21.69 11.16 -5.08
C ASP A 183 -20.78 10.58 -3.97
N ALA A 184 -20.54 9.27 -3.98
CA ALA A 184 -19.75 8.53 -2.98
C ALA A 184 -18.26 8.93 -2.94
N THR A 185 -17.85 9.91 -3.76
CA THR A 185 -16.50 10.45 -3.82
C THR A 185 -16.39 11.88 -3.33
N ALA A 186 -17.50 12.56 -3.03
CA ALA A 186 -17.48 13.95 -2.59
C ALA A 186 -17.16 14.08 -1.10
N GLY A 187 -16.31 15.04 -0.75
CA GLY A 187 -16.13 15.46 0.65
C GLY A 187 -17.36 16.24 1.15
N THR A 188 -17.50 16.37 2.46
CA THR A 188 -18.60 17.14 3.04
C THR A 188 -18.22 18.61 3.24
N THR A 189 -19.23 19.47 3.20
CA THR A 189 -19.11 20.89 3.55
C THR A 189 -18.78 21.05 5.03
N GLY A 190 -17.91 22.01 5.36
CA GLY A 190 -17.68 22.44 6.74
C GLY A 190 -18.87 23.23 7.29
N SER A 191 -18.98 23.38 8.60
CA SER A 191 -20.10 24.11 9.22
C SER A 191 -19.72 25.53 9.64
N ALA A 192 -20.73 26.40 9.72
CA ALA A 192 -20.71 27.62 10.52
C ALA A 192 -20.98 27.30 12.01
N THR A 193 -20.86 28.29 12.90
CA THR A 193 -21.06 28.15 14.37
C THR A 193 -22.44 28.63 14.84
N GLY A 194 -22.82 28.23 16.06
CA GLY A 194 -24.11 28.49 16.73
C GLY A 194 -24.46 29.95 17.06
N PRO A 195 -25.66 30.20 17.63
CA PRO A 195 -26.35 31.50 17.60
C PRO A 195 -25.67 32.61 18.39
N GLY A 196 -25.53 33.81 17.78
CA GLY A 196 -25.14 35.05 18.49
C GLY A 196 -24.13 35.98 17.82
N ALA A 197 -23.54 35.62 16.67
CA ALA A 197 -22.55 36.42 15.94
C ALA A 197 -22.82 36.40 14.42
N SER A 198 -22.11 37.20 13.62
CA SER A 198 -22.10 37.03 12.15
C SER A 198 -21.13 35.91 11.76
N PRO A 199 -21.58 34.65 11.58
CA PRO A 199 -20.68 33.52 11.51
C PRO A 199 -19.97 33.48 10.16
N GLY A 200 -18.71 33.06 10.15
CA GLY A 200 -18.08 32.60 8.92
C GLY A 200 -18.79 31.34 8.44
N GLN A 201 -19.17 31.29 7.16
CA GLN A 201 -19.75 30.09 6.57
C GLN A 201 -18.66 29.06 6.30
N GLY A 202 -19.00 27.78 6.42
CA GLY A 202 -18.06 26.71 6.10
C GLY A 202 -17.82 26.56 4.60
N GLY A 203 -16.64 26.05 4.23
CA GLY A 203 -16.30 25.77 2.84
C GLY A 203 -16.99 24.50 2.32
N GLY A 204 -17.39 24.49 1.05
CA GLY A 204 -17.95 23.33 0.38
C GLY A 204 -16.95 22.18 0.28
N GLY A 205 -17.42 20.93 0.27
CA GLY A 205 -16.57 19.77 0.00
C GLY A 205 -16.14 19.69 -1.46
N GLY A 206 -14.98 19.10 -1.73
CA GLY A 206 -14.54 18.80 -3.10
C GLY A 206 -15.37 17.68 -3.71
N SER A 207 -15.56 17.68 -5.04
CA SER A 207 -16.28 16.61 -5.75
C SER A 207 -15.48 16.11 -6.95
N THR A 208 -15.46 14.78 -7.15
CA THR A 208 -14.83 14.23 -8.36
C THR A 208 -15.70 14.39 -9.60
N SER A 209 -17.03 14.44 -9.44
CA SER A 209 -17.97 14.53 -10.56
C SER A 209 -17.91 15.86 -11.31
N THR A 210 -17.49 16.95 -10.65
CA THR A 210 -17.36 18.27 -11.27
C THR A 210 -15.93 18.63 -11.65
N SER A 211 -14.92 17.82 -11.26
CA SER A 211 -13.49 18.18 -11.39
C SER A 211 -13.11 19.51 -10.74
N THR A 212 -13.99 20.07 -9.90
CA THR A 212 -13.80 21.34 -9.20
C THR A 212 -13.55 21.10 -7.73
N GLY A 213 -12.69 21.93 -7.13
CA GLY A 213 -12.69 22.06 -5.69
C GLY A 213 -14.02 22.61 -5.17
N GLY A 214 -14.24 22.43 -3.88
CA GLY A 214 -15.38 22.95 -3.16
C GLY A 214 -15.41 24.47 -3.17
N THR A 215 -16.63 24.99 -3.03
CA THR A 215 -16.88 26.43 -2.96
C THR A 215 -16.27 27.05 -1.71
N PRO A 216 -15.86 28.32 -1.76
CA PRO A 216 -15.38 29.03 -0.59
C PRO A 216 -16.54 29.32 0.37
N GLY A 217 -16.26 29.26 1.67
CA GLY A 217 -17.13 29.77 2.69
C GLY A 217 -17.17 31.30 2.67
N ALA A 218 -18.36 31.89 2.79
CA ALA A 218 -18.52 33.32 2.89
C ALA A 218 -18.03 33.85 4.24
N ALA A 219 -17.42 35.04 4.24
CA ALA A 219 -17.10 35.78 5.46
C ALA A 219 -18.37 36.25 6.19
N GLY A 220 -18.26 36.41 7.50
CA GLY A 220 -19.31 37.06 8.30
C GLY A 220 -19.44 38.55 7.94
N THR A 221 -20.65 39.08 8.01
CA THR A 221 -20.94 40.50 7.74
C THR A 221 -20.53 41.39 8.93
N GLY A 222 -19.71 42.42 8.69
CA GLY A 222 -19.36 43.42 9.70
C GLY A 222 -19.07 44.78 9.07
N THR A 223 -19.42 45.87 9.76
CA THR A 223 -19.19 47.24 9.29
C THR A 223 -17.73 47.66 9.52
N ASN A 224 -17.10 48.27 8.51
CA ASN A 224 -15.78 48.94 8.54
C ASN A 224 -14.51 48.07 8.49
N CYS A 225 -14.61 46.75 8.28
CA CYS A 225 -13.43 45.89 8.11
C CYS A 225 -13.69 44.73 7.14
N GLY A 226 -12.78 44.50 6.19
CA GLY A 226 -12.90 43.42 5.22
C GLY A 226 -12.48 42.08 5.81
N ALA A 227 -13.44 41.30 6.32
CA ALA A 227 -13.25 39.85 6.46
C ALA A 227 -13.28 39.23 5.05
N THR A 228 -12.39 38.27 4.81
CA THR A 228 -12.28 37.61 3.49
C THR A 228 -12.99 36.27 3.49
N ASN A 229 -13.60 35.95 2.35
CA ASN A 229 -14.11 34.61 2.10
C ASN A 229 -12.94 33.61 2.13
N GLY A 230 -13.26 32.33 2.34
CA GLY A 230 -12.29 31.27 2.08
C GLY A 230 -11.82 31.27 0.63
N GLY A 231 -10.75 30.53 0.36
CA GLY A 231 -10.31 30.18 -0.98
C GLY A 231 -11.16 29.06 -1.57
N VAL A 232 -11.25 29.03 -2.90
CA VAL A 232 -11.74 27.87 -3.65
C VAL A 232 -10.77 26.69 -3.47
N GLY A 233 -11.29 25.47 -3.44
CA GLY A 233 -10.44 24.29 -3.58
C GLY A 233 -9.80 24.23 -4.97
N GLY A 234 -8.55 23.79 -5.04
CA GLY A 234 -7.86 23.51 -6.30
C GLY A 234 -8.48 22.30 -7.02
N GLY A 235 -8.61 22.42 -8.34
CA GLY A 235 -9.04 21.33 -9.21
C GLY A 235 -7.92 20.32 -9.51
N PHE A 236 -8.25 19.32 -10.32
CA PHE A 236 -7.31 18.28 -10.73
C PHE A 236 -6.51 18.69 -11.97
N SER A 237 -5.18 18.54 -11.93
CA SER A 237 -4.32 18.65 -13.11
C SER A 237 -3.30 17.51 -13.15
N GLY A 238 -3.61 16.45 -13.88
CA GLY A 238 -2.66 15.38 -14.21
C GLY A 238 -2.47 14.35 -13.08
N THR A 239 -1.30 14.34 -12.45
CA THR A 239 -0.86 13.24 -11.56
C THR A 239 -0.82 13.63 -10.08
N THR A 240 -1.14 14.89 -9.77
CA THR A 240 -0.94 15.48 -8.45
C THR A 240 -2.28 15.69 -7.76
N VAL A 241 -2.29 15.47 -6.44
CA VAL A 241 -3.42 15.80 -5.57
C VAL A 241 -3.72 17.29 -5.66
N GLY A 242 -5.00 17.65 -5.79
CA GLY A 242 -5.44 19.05 -5.76
C GLY A 242 -5.24 19.67 -4.38
N THR A 243 -5.04 20.98 -4.32
CA THR A 243 -4.88 21.67 -3.04
C THR A 243 -6.23 22.06 -2.44
N GLY A 244 -6.35 22.06 -1.11
CA GLY A 244 -7.51 22.68 -0.47
C GLY A 244 -7.52 24.21 -0.66
N GLY A 245 -8.67 24.82 -0.42
CA GLY A 245 -8.81 26.27 -0.36
C GLY A 245 -8.35 26.83 0.98
N THR A 246 -7.72 28.01 0.96
CA THR A 246 -7.23 28.68 2.17
C THR A 246 -8.37 29.15 3.07
N GLY A 247 -8.15 29.23 4.38
CA GLY A 247 -9.11 29.88 5.28
C GLY A 247 -9.20 31.38 5.05
N GLY A 248 -10.39 31.94 5.24
CA GLY A 248 -10.64 33.38 5.20
C GLY A 248 -9.97 34.09 6.39
N SER A 249 -9.34 35.21 6.10
CA SER A 249 -8.56 36.03 7.05
C SER A 249 -9.24 37.35 7.37
N ILE A 250 -8.78 38.02 8.43
CA ILE A 250 -9.23 39.36 8.84
C ILE A 250 -8.17 40.41 8.46
N GLY A 251 -8.58 41.60 8.00
CA GLY A 251 -7.65 42.67 7.60
C GLY A 251 -6.91 43.36 8.76
N ALA A 252 -5.78 44.02 8.47
CA ALA A 252 -4.89 44.63 9.47
C ALA A 252 -5.44 45.92 10.15
N GLY A 253 -6.47 46.55 9.59
CA GLY A 253 -7.10 47.76 10.17
C GLY A 253 -8.09 47.48 11.31
N CYS A 254 -8.16 46.23 11.76
CA CYS A 254 -9.28 45.69 12.52
C CYS A 254 -9.00 45.60 14.02
N ALA A 255 -8.71 46.75 14.63
CA ALA A 255 -8.59 46.87 16.06
C ALA A 255 -10.00 46.91 16.70
N LEU A 256 -10.40 45.76 17.24
CA LEU A 256 -11.32 45.61 18.38
C LEU A 256 -12.76 46.16 18.24
N THR A 257 -13.34 46.43 17.06
CA THR A 257 -14.74 46.95 16.98
C THR A 257 -15.70 46.05 16.16
N ILE A 258 -15.37 44.76 15.99
CA ILE A 258 -15.85 43.95 14.85
C ILE A 258 -16.59 42.66 15.25
N THR A 259 -17.61 42.30 14.45
CA THR A 259 -18.39 41.06 14.56
C THR A 259 -18.25 40.08 13.38
N GLY A 260 -17.41 40.35 12.36
CA GLY A 260 -17.29 39.53 11.15
C GLY A 260 -16.08 38.58 11.15
N ALA A 261 -16.33 37.27 10.96
CA ALA A 261 -15.30 36.22 10.94
C ALA A 261 -14.94 35.74 9.52
N GLY A 262 -13.77 35.10 9.39
CA GLY A 262 -13.31 34.54 8.12
C GLY A 262 -14.11 33.30 7.69
N GLY A 263 -14.35 33.16 6.38
CA GLY A 263 -15.02 31.98 5.83
C GLY A 263 -14.10 30.75 5.78
N GLY A 264 -14.66 29.54 5.80
CA GLY A 264 -13.89 28.31 5.61
C GLY A 264 -13.42 28.14 4.17
N GLY A 265 -12.24 27.58 3.96
CA GLY A 265 -11.74 27.22 2.62
C GLY A 265 -12.45 26.00 2.04
N GLY A 266 -12.69 25.98 0.74
CA GLY A 266 -13.29 24.82 0.06
C GLY A 266 -12.37 23.60 0.09
N GLY A 267 -12.95 22.39 0.12
CA GLY A 267 -12.19 21.15 -0.05
C GLY A 267 -11.56 21.06 -1.44
N GLY A 268 -10.32 20.63 -1.55
CA GLY A 268 -9.66 20.40 -2.82
C GLY A 268 -10.14 19.13 -3.51
N TYR A 269 -9.65 18.93 -4.73
CA TYR A 269 -9.63 17.60 -5.34
C TYR A 269 -8.71 16.71 -4.48
N PHE A 270 -9.31 15.93 -3.59
CA PHE A 270 -8.71 15.12 -2.52
C PHE A 270 -8.20 15.80 -1.24
N ALA A 271 -7.94 17.10 -1.19
CA ALA A 271 -7.40 17.72 0.04
C ALA A 271 -8.44 18.44 0.91
N GLY A 272 -8.16 18.56 2.21
CA GLY A 272 -8.98 19.36 3.13
C GLY A 272 -8.72 20.87 3.02
N GLY A 273 -9.78 21.66 3.08
CA GLY A 273 -9.73 23.13 3.15
C GLY A 273 -9.35 23.66 4.54
N GLY A 274 -8.79 24.86 4.59
CA GLY A 274 -8.39 25.54 5.82
C GLY A 274 -9.58 26.18 6.55
N GLY A 275 -9.44 26.36 7.87
CA GLY A 275 -10.45 27.03 8.69
C GLY A 275 -10.34 28.55 8.63
N GLY A 276 -11.45 29.27 8.66
CA GLY A 276 -11.45 30.73 8.73
C GLY A 276 -11.00 31.25 10.11
N SER A 277 -10.53 32.49 10.18
CA SER A 277 -10.17 33.15 11.44
C SER A 277 -11.38 33.62 12.24
N ALA A 278 -11.24 33.69 13.56
CA ALA A 278 -12.19 34.33 14.46
C ALA A 278 -11.89 35.83 14.67
N THR A 279 -12.81 36.52 15.34
CA THR A 279 -12.70 37.91 15.79
C THR A 279 -13.35 38.11 17.15
N VAL A 280 -12.98 39.17 17.87
CA VAL A 280 -13.66 39.65 19.08
C VAL A 280 -13.77 41.18 19.04
N ASP A 281 -14.92 41.74 19.40
CA ASP A 281 -15.10 43.19 19.56
C ASP A 281 -14.76 43.69 20.98
N ASN A 282 -14.67 45.02 21.13
CA ASN A 282 -14.36 45.76 22.36
C ASN A 282 -15.43 45.58 23.43
N ARG A 283 -16.58 45.00 23.09
CA ARG A 283 -17.68 44.68 24.00
C ARG A 283 -17.69 43.20 24.40
N GLY A 284 -16.70 42.41 23.93
CA GLY A 284 -16.59 40.98 24.20
C GLY A 284 -17.45 40.10 23.29
N THR A 285 -18.03 40.65 22.22
CA THR A 285 -18.81 39.90 21.24
C THR A 285 -17.84 39.15 20.32
N SER A 286 -17.92 37.82 20.28
CA SER A 286 -17.10 36.96 19.42
C SER A 286 -17.72 36.74 18.04
N GLY A 287 -16.88 36.57 17.03
CA GLY A 287 -17.23 35.97 15.75
C GLY A 287 -16.32 34.76 15.53
N SER A 288 -16.90 33.60 15.27
CA SER A 288 -16.14 32.38 15.03
C SER A 288 -15.91 32.12 13.55
N GLY A 289 -14.73 31.60 13.22
CA GLY A 289 -14.38 31.26 11.85
C GLY A 289 -15.19 30.08 11.30
N GLY A 290 -15.41 30.05 10.00
CA GLY A 290 -16.04 28.91 9.31
C GLY A 290 -15.10 27.71 9.21
N GLY A 291 -15.63 26.49 9.30
CA GLY A 291 -14.85 25.27 9.08
C GLY A 291 -14.52 25.03 7.61
N GLY A 292 -13.35 24.46 7.31
CA GLY A 292 -12.96 24.11 5.95
C GLY A 292 -13.74 22.91 5.41
N GLY A 293 -13.89 22.82 4.09
CA GLY A 293 -14.52 21.66 3.43
C GLY A 293 -13.59 20.45 3.35
N GLY A 294 -14.16 19.24 3.32
CA GLY A 294 -13.38 18.00 3.15
C GLY A 294 -13.04 17.70 1.69
N GLY A 295 -11.96 16.93 1.49
CA GLY A 295 -11.50 16.50 0.18
C GLY A 295 -12.33 15.37 -0.40
N SER A 296 -12.39 15.31 -1.73
CA SER A 296 -12.96 14.17 -2.46
C SER A 296 -12.11 12.88 -2.32
N SER A 297 -12.55 11.76 -2.87
CA SER A 297 -11.80 10.50 -2.90
C SER A 297 -11.85 9.85 -4.28
N PHE A 298 -10.90 8.96 -4.59
CA PHE A 298 -10.85 8.29 -5.88
C PHE A 298 -10.30 6.88 -5.75
N ALA A 299 -10.80 5.99 -6.60
CA ALA A 299 -10.17 4.71 -6.91
C ALA A 299 -10.26 4.50 -8.43
N THR A 300 -9.24 3.88 -9.00
CA THR A 300 -9.20 3.57 -10.43
C THR A 300 -10.41 2.75 -10.86
N PRO A 301 -11.02 3.03 -12.03
CA PRO A 301 -12.14 2.23 -12.56
C PRO A 301 -11.80 0.76 -12.81
N THR A 302 -10.52 0.43 -12.94
CA THR A 302 -10.04 -0.95 -13.08
C THR A 302 -10.04 -1.72 -11.78
N GLY A 303 -10.21 -1.04 -10.64
CA GLY A 303 -10.30 -1.65 -9.32
C GLY A 303 -11.63 -2.35 -9.09
N THR A 304 -11.61 -3.36 -8.24
CA THR A 304 -12.78 -4.15 -7.82
C THR A 304 -12.92 -4.11 -6.29
N GLY A 305 -14.10 -4.41 -5.77
CA GLY A 305 -14.36 -4.36 -4.33
C GLY A 305 -14.18 -2.97 -3.72
N THR A 306 -14.31 -1.93 -4.53
CA THR A 306 -14.05 -0.55 -4.11
C THR A 306 -15.07 -0.10 -3.07
N SER A 307 -14.59 0.48 -1.97
CA SER A 307 -15.44 1.10 -0.94
C SER A 307 -14.87 2.42 -0.45
N TYR A 308 -15.78 3.31 -0.06
CA TYR A 308 -15.49 4.63 0.49
C TYR A 308 -16.17 4.74 1.85
N ALA A 309 -15.45 5.21 2.86
CA ALA A 309 -15.95 5.41 4.23
C ALA A 309 -15.17 6.54 4.90
N LEU A 310 -15.55 6.94 6.12
CA LEU A 310 -14.67 7.76 6.95
C LEU A 310 -13.45 6.97 7.42
N SER A 311 -12.32 7.65 7.53
CA SER A 311 -11.13 7.10 8.16
C SER A 311 -11.35 6.88 9.65
N THR A 312 -10.89 5.74 10.16
CA THR A 312 -10.78 5.49 11.60
C THR A 312 -9.40 5.88 12.15
N ILE A 313 -8.49 6.33 11.26
CA ILE A 313 -7.09 6.63 11.58
C ILE A 313 -6.85 8.14 11.47
N GLY A 314 -7.19 8.73 10.33
CA GLY A 314 -7.10 10.17 10.08
C GLY A 314 -8.28 10.93 10.68
N THR A 315 -8.48 10.78 11.98
CA THR A 315 -9.38 11.64 12.77
C THR A 315 -8.76 13.03 12.97
N ALA A 316 -9.50 13.97 13.55
CA ALA A 316 -9.01 15.31 13.82
C ALA A 316 -7.62 15.30 14.49
N ASN A 317 -6.69 16.08 13.96
CA ASN A 317 -5.27 16.15 14.37
C ASN A 317 -4.43 14.87 14.17
N ASN A 318 -4.94 13.87 13.45
CA ASN A 318 -4.21 12.63 13.17
C ASN A 318 -3.80 12.55 11.69
N ASN A 319 -2.60 12.03 11.47
CA ASN A 319 -2.11 11.71 10.14
C ASN A 319 -2.89 10.55 9.51
N GLY A 320 -2.78 10.44 8.20
CA GLY A 320 -3.28 9.29 7.46
C GLY A 320 -2.41 8.05 7.61
N GLN A 321 -2.81 6.99 6.91
CA GLN A 321 -2.05 5.75 6.77
C GLN A 321 -2.38 5.11 5.42
N VAL A 322 -1.45 4.33 4.87
CA VAL A 322 -1.72 3.48 3.70
C VAL A 322 -1.28 2.06 4.02
N THR A 323 -2.10 1.07 3.68
CA THR A 323 -1.72 -0.35 3.71
C THR A 323 -1.85 -0.93 2.31
N ILE A 324 -0.80 -1.61 1.85
CA ILE A 324 -0.79 -2.38 0.61
C ILE A 324 -0.56 -3.83 0.96
N SER A 325 -1.52 -4.70 0.61
CA SER A 325 -1.35 -6.15 0.66
C SER A 325 -1.46 -6.74 -0.73
N TYR A 326 -0.87 -7.92 -0.92
CA TYR A 326 -1.02 -8.62 -2.19
C TYR A 326 -1.04 -10.13 -2.02
N THR A 327 -1.72 -10.80 -2.93
CA THR A 327 -1.79 -12.25 -2.99
C THR A 327 -1.21 -12.75 -4.31
N LEU A 328 -0.61 -13.93 -4.29
CA LEU A 328 -0.09 -14.61 -5.47
C LEU A 328 -0.94 -15.86 -5.74
N PRO A 329 -1.23 -16.17 -7.02
CA PRO A 329 -1.83 -17.44 -7.39
C PRO A 329 -1.06 -18.62 -6.81
N PRO A 330 -1.70 -19.77 -6.53
CA PRO A 330 -0.98 -20.97 -6.15
C PRO A 330 -0.02 -21.40 -7.28
N PRO A 331 1.10 -22.06 -6.94
CA PRO A 331 1.95 -22.69 -7.95
C PRO A 331 1.23 -23.88 -8.60
N THR A 332 1.76 -24.34 -9.72
CA THR A 332 1.35 -25.60 -10.34
C THR A 332 2.60 -26.34 -10.76
N LEU A 333 2.88 -27.47 -10.13
CA LEU A 333 4.03 -28.29 -10.44
C LEU A 333 3.73 -29.21 -11.62
N ALA A 334 4.73 -29.42 -12.47
CA ALA A 334 4.71 -30.41 -13.51
C ALA A 334 5.92 -31.32 -13.32
N ILE A 335 5.73 -32.63 -13.47
CA ILE A 335 6.79 -33.63 -13.39
C ILE A 335 6.96 -34.30 -14.75
N ALA A 336 8.20 -34.43 -15.19
CA ALA A 336 8.56 -35.23 -16.34
C ALA A 336 9.58 -36.29 -15.95
N LYS A 337 9.51 -37.42 -16.63
CA LYS A 337 10.39 -38.55 -16.41
C LYS A 337 10.80 -39.13 -17.75
N THR A 338 12.10 -39.34 -17.93
CA THR A 338 12.68 -39.82 -19.19
C THR A 338 13.82 -40.80 -18.93
N HIS A 339 14.14 -41.59 -19.95
CA HIS A 339 15.36 -42.38 -20.03
C HIS A 339 15.94 -42.27 -21.45
N THR A 340 17.17 -42.74 -21.64
CA THR A 340 17.82 -42.77 -22.97
C THR A 340 18.20 -44.19 -23.34
N GLY A 341 17.90 -44.56 -24.58
CA GLY A 341 18.22 -45.88 -25.13
C GLY A 341 17.38 -47.00 -24.53
N ASN A 342 17.77 -48.24 -24.84
CA ASN A 342 17.11 -49.41 -24.27
C ASN A 342 17.89 -49.88 -23.04
N PHE A 343 17.16 -50.30 -22.01
CA PHE A 343 17.79 -50.97 -20.89
C PHE A 343 18.13 -52.42 -21.28
N THR A 344 19.08 -53.04 -20.58
CA THR A 344 19.51 -54.42 -20.88
C THR A 344 19.54 -55.23 -19.59
N GLN A 345 19.03 -56.47 -19.63
CA GLN A 345 19.04 -57.37 -18.47
C GLN A 345 20.45 -57.51 -17.87
N GLY A 346 20.53 -57.46 -16.53
CA GLY A 346 21.79 -57.54 -15.78
C GLY A 346 22.65 -56.26 -15.83
N LYS A 347 22.27 -55.24 -16.62
CA LYS A 347 22.99 -53.96 -16.74
C LYS A 347 22.28 -52.85 -15.96
N GLN A 348 22.96 -51.71 -15.85
CA GLN A 348 22.39 -50.51 -15.24
C GLN A 348 21.65 -49.68 -16.28
N GLY A 349 20.60 -48.99 -15.83
CA GLY A 349 19.86 -47.98 -16.58
C GLY A 349 19.72 -46.71 -15.75
N THR A 350 19.41 -45.59 -16.40
CA THR A 350 19.24 -44.29 -15.74
C THR A 350 17.93 -43.66 -16.15
N TYR A 351 17.17 -43.20 -15.16
CA TYR A 351 16.05 -42.30 -15.34
C TYR A 351 16.42 -40.89 -14.89
N THR A 352 15.95 -39.91 -15.63
CA THR A 352 15.99 -38.48 -15.27
C THR A 352 14.58 -38.04 -14.92
N ILE A 353 14.42 -37.39 -13.76
CA ILE A 353 13.15 -36.83 -13.30
C ILE A 353 13.34 -35.32 -13.14
N THR A 354 12.47 -34.53 -13.75
CA THR A 354 12.48 -33.06 -13.67
C THR A 354 11.16 -32.58 -13.10
N VAL A 355 11.24 -31.55 -12.26
CA VAL A 355 10.07 -30.85 -11.71
C VAL A 355 10.16 -29.38 -12.14
N ARG A 356 9.08 -28.87 -12.71
CA ARG A 356 8.92 -27.49 -13.18
C ARG A 356 7.72 -26.84 -12.53
N ASN A 357 7.76 -25.54 -12.27
CA ASN A 357 6.56 -24.77 -11.92
C ASN A 357 5.95 -24.16 -13.19
N THR A 358 4.77 -24.63 -13.59
CA THR A 358 3.99 -24.10 -14.71
C THR A 358 2.87 -23.17 -14.25
N GLY A 359 2.69 -22.97 -12.94
CA GLY A 359 1.73 -22.02 -12.38
C GLY A 359 2.24 -20.58 -12.44
N LEU A 360 1.35 -19.63 -12.13
CA LEU A 360 1.65 -18.19 -12.14
C LEU A 360 2.29 -17.68 -10.86
N GLY A 361 2.15 -18.40 -9.75
CA GLY A 361 2.80 -18.08 -8.49
C GLY A 361 3.98 -19.00 -8.15
N PRO A 362 4.94 -18.53 -7.34
CA PRO A 362 6.07 -19.32 -6.89
C PRO A 362 5.65 -20.39 -5.87
N THR A 363 6.42 -21.48 -5.74
CA THR A 363 6.21 -22.42 -4.62
C THR A 363 6.34 -21.71 -3.28
N ASP A 364 5.61 -22.13 -2.25
CA ASP A 364 5.44 -21.38 -1.00
C ASP A 364 6.58 -21.55 0.04
N GLY A 365 7.62 -22.32 -0.30
CA GLY A 365 8.71 -22.66 0.61
C GLY A 365 8.41 -23.86 1.53
N SER A 366 7.21 -24.44 1.45
CA SER A 366 6.92 -25.74 2.04
C SER A 366 7.60 -26.87 1.24
N THR A 367 7.64 -28.06 1.84
CA THR A 367 8.35 -29.19 1.24
C THR A 367 7.70 -29.65 -0.07
N VAL A 368 8.46 -29.64 -1.15
CA VAL A 368 8.19 -30.36 -2.39
C VAL A 368 8.73 -31.78 -2.26
N THR A 369 7.90 -32.78 -2.55
CA THR A 369 8.23 -34.20 -2.44
C THR A 369 8.07 -34.88 -3.79
N VAL A 370 9.15 -35.48 -4.30
CA VAL A 370 9.14 -36.39 -5.44
C VAL A 370 9.22 -37.83 -4.96
N ARG A 371 8.36 -38.72 -5.45
CA ARG A 371 8.40 -40.16 -5.18
C ARG A 371 8.46 -40.94 -6.48
N ASP A 372 9.33 -41.94 -6.55
CA ASP A 372 9.40 -42.89 -7.66
C ASP A 372 8.94 -44.28 -7.22
N LYS A 373 8.19 -44.97 -8.08
CA LYS A 373 7.74 -46.34 -7.86
C LYS A 373 8.26 -47.23 -8.97
N LEU A 374 9.38 -47.89 -8.70
CA LEU A 374 9.97 -48.84 -9.64
C LEU A 374 9.05 -50.05 -9.89
N PRO A 375 8.87 -50.47 -11.15
CA PRO A 375 8.20 -51.71 -11.49
C PRO A 375 9.05 -52.93 -11.06
N ARG A 376 8.40 -54.09 -10.96
CA ARG A 376 9.08 -55.37 -10.73
C ARG A 376 10.16 -55.59 -11.81
N GLY A 377 11.32 -56.09 -11.38
CA GLY A 377 12.48 -56.31 -12.26
C GLY A 377 13.49 -55.15 -12.30
N LEU A 378 13.19 -54.01 -11.66
CA LEU A 378 14.17 -52.95 -11.41
C LEU A 378 14.51 -52.83 -9.93
N THR A 379 15.80 -52.61 -9.63
CA THR A 379 16.27 -52.30 -8.28
C THR A 379 17.06 -51.00 -8.28
N ALA A 380 16.75 -50.09 -7.36
CA ALA A 380 17.44 -48.80 -7.26
C ALA A 380 18.89 -48.96 -6.76
N ARG A 381 19.83 -48.39 -7.51
CA ARG A 381 21.26 -48.32 -7.15
C ARG A 381 21.60 -46.99 -6.50
N SER A 382 21.10 -45.89 -7.05
CA SER A 382 21.25 -44.56 -6.46
C SER A 382 20.11 -43.65 -6.90
N ILE A 383 19.76 -42.68 -6.07
CA ILE A 383 18.85 -41.58 -6.41
C ILE A 383 19.42 -40.29 -5.83
N THR A 384 19.73 -39.33 -6.68
CA THR A 384 20.47 -38.11 -6.31
C THR A 384 20.09 -36.95 -7.21
N GLY A 385 20.10 -35.72 -6.69
CA GLY A 385 19.97 -34.49 -7.48
C GLY A 385 20.46 -33.29 -6.67
N THR A 386 21.02 -32.28 -7.33
CA THR A 386 21.52 -31.08 -6.64
C THR A 386 20.38 -30.35 -5.92
N GLY A 387 20.56 -30.08 -4.63
CA GLY A 387 19.54 -29.46 -3.77
C GLY A 387 18.44 -30.42 -3.28
N TRP A 388 18.43 -31.68 -3.73
CA TRP A 388 17.47 -32.68 -3.29
C TRP A 388 18.03 -33.54 -2.15
N LYS A 389 17.25 -33.70 -1.09
CA LYS A 389 17.50 -34.69 -0.05
C LYS A 389 16.79 -35.99 -0.43
N CYS A 390 17.55 -36.97 -0.91
CA CYS A 390 16.99 -38.22 -1.43
C CYS A 390 17.24 -39.42 -0.51
N VAL A 391 16.19 -40.23 -0.30
CA VAL A 391 16.24 -41.48 0.46
C VAL A 391 16.01 -42.65 -0.49
N ARG A 392 17.05 -43.46 -0.72
CA ARG A 392 17.02 -44.57 -1.68
C ARG A 392 16.04 -45.68 -1.32
N ALA A 393 15.87 -45.98 -0.04
CA ALA A 393 14.99 -47.06 0.43
C ALA A 393 13.52 -46.83 0.04
N THR A 394 13.08 -45.58 0.05
CA THR A 394 11.70 -45.17 -0.26
C THR A 394 11.59 -44.46 -1.62
N LEU A 395 12.71 -44.31 -2.34
CA LEU A 395 12.83 -43.55 -3.59
C LEU A 395 12.15 -42.18 -3.53
N THR A 396 12.33 -41.51 -2.40
CA THR A 396 11.73 -40.21 -2.11
C THR A 396 12.81 -39.14 -2.10
N CYS A 397 12.59 -38.03 -2.81
CA CYS A 397 13.44 -36.85 -2.77
C CYS A 397 12.63 -35.65 -2.31
N THR A 398 13.17 -34.86 -1.38
CA THR A 398 12.52 -33.64 -0.88
C THR A 398 13.40 -32.42 -1.02
N ARG A 399 12.76 -31.24 -1.13
CA ARG A 399 13.37 -29.91 -1.07
C ARG A 399 12.34 -28.87 -0.65
N SER A 400 12.76 -27.65 -0.31
CA SER A 400 11.86 -26.60 0.20
C SER A 400 12.24 -25.19 -0.27
N ASP A 401 13.23 -25.04 -1.14
CA ASP A 401 13.56 -23.74 -1.74
C ASP A 401 12.49 -23.32 -2.77
N VAL A 402 12.25 -22.01 -2.84
CA VAL A 402 11.21 -21.40 -3.68
C VAL A 402 11.57 -21.56 -5.16
N LEU A 403 10.62 -22.06 -5.95
CA LEU A 403 10.71 -22.17 -7.40
C LEU A 403 9.79 -21.13 -8.04
N ALA A 404 10.39 -20.18 -8.76
CA ALA A 404 9.65 -19.14 -9.46
C ALA A 404 8.77 -19.73 -10.59
N PRO A 405 7.71 -19.01 -10.99
CA PRO A 405 6.92 -19.36 -12.17
C PRO A 405 7.79 -19.59 -13.40
N GLY A 406 7.56 -20.68 -14.13
CA GLY A 406 8.27 -21.02 -15.37
C GLY A 406 9.59 -21.77 -15.19
N ASP A 407 10.19 -21.73 -14.00
CA ASP A 407 11.49 -22.33 -13.70
C ASP A 407 11.41 -23.83 -13.41
N SER A 408 12.56 -24.51 -13.49
CA SER A 408 12.72 -25.92 -13.15
C SER A 408 13.77 -26.13 -12.07
N TYR A 409 13.53 -27.08 -11.17
CA TYR A 409 14.56 -27.56 -10.26
C TYR A 409 15.63 -28.35 -11.02
N PRO A 410 16.88 -28.43 -10.49
CA PRO A 410 17.87 -29.38 -10.98
C PRO A 410 17.33 -30.81 -11.02
N PRO A 411 17.66 -31.60 -12.06
CA PRO A 411 17.11 -32.93 -12.27
C PRO A 411 17.53 -33.92 -11.19
N ILE A 412 16.63 -34.84 -10.87
CA ILE A 412 16.92 -36.03 -10.06
C ILE A 412 17.34 -37.16 -11.01
N THR A 413 18.50 -37.76 -10.73
CA THR A 413 19.02 -38.93 -11.45
C THR A 413 18.78 -40.19 -10.62
N LEU A 414 18.00 -41.12 -11.17
CA LEU A 414 17.72 -42.43 -10.58
C LEU A 414 18.42 -43.52 -11.40
N LYS A 415 19.48 -44.11 -10.84
CA LYS A 415 20.17 -45.26 -11.43
C LYS A 415 19.55 -46.55 -10.92
N VAL A 416 19.25 -47.47 -11.83
CA VAL A 416 18.64 -48.77 -11.54
C VAL A 416 19.48 -49.91 -12.09
N LYS A 417 19.39 -51.09 -11.47
CA LYS A 417 19.85 -52.35 -12.06
C LYS A 417 18.64 -53.15 -12.54
N VAL A 418 18.72 -53.63 -13.78
CA VAL A 418 17.72 -54.52 -14.38
C VAL A 418 18.02 -55.95 -13.95
N ALA A 419 17.04 -56.64 -13.38
CA ALA A 419 17.17 -58.04 -13.01
C ALA A 419 17.31 -58.94 -14.25
N CYS A 420 18.01 -60.07 -14.13
CA CYS A 420 18.18 -61.01 -15.24
C CYS A 420 16.86 -61.73 -15.60
N ASP A 421 15.98 -61.93 -14.63
CA ASP A 421 14.63 -62.49 -14.74
C ASP A 421 13.55 -61.43 -15.06
N CYS A 422 13.95 -60.22 -15.47
CA CYS A 422 13.02 -59.19 -15.93
C CYS A 422 12.44 -59.62 -17.30
N GLU A 423 11.54 -60.61 -17.27
CA GLU A 423 10.87 -61.21 -18.43
C GLU A 423 9.41 -60.75 -18.56
N THR A 424 8.86 -60.15 -17.50
CA THR A 424 7.53 -59.53 -17.52
C THR A 424 7.55 -58.30 -18.42
N HIS A 425 7.35 -58.54 -19.72
CA HIS A 425 7.11 -57.58 -20.79
C HIS A 425 8.36 -56.80 -21.22
N ARG A 426 8.78 -56.96 -22.48
CA ARG A 426 9.87 -56.21 -23.17
C ARG A 426 9.77 -54.68 -23.04
N LYS A 427 8.68 -54.17 -22.47
CA LYS A 427 8.48 -52.78 -22.08
C LYS A 427 7.99 -52.75 -20.62
N ILE A 428 8.75 -52.13 -19.74
CA ILE A 428 8.36 -51.84 -18.35
C ILE A 428 7.93 -50.37 -18.26
N THR A 429 7.08 -50.04 -17.29
CA THR A 429 6.65 -48.66 -17.05
C THR A 429 7.09 -48.23 -15.67
N ASN A 430 7.91 -47.18 -15.59
CA ASN A 430 8.29 -46.57 -14.33
C ASN A 430 7.44 -45.32 -14.05
N THR A 431 7.01 -45.13 -12.81
CA THR A 431 6.09 -44.05 -12.43
C THR A 431 6.75 -43.16 -11.38
N ALA A 432 6.62 -41.84 -11.55
CA ALA A 432 7.03 -40.88 -10.54
C ALA A 432 5.91 -39.87 -10.27
N SER A 433 5.84 -39.35 -9.06
CA SER A 433 4.91 -38.29 -8.68
C SER A 433 5.61 -37.15 -7.95
N VAL A 434 5.01 -35.96 -8.01
CA VAL A 434 5.41 -34.76 -7.25
C VAL A 434 4.20 -34.17 -6.52
N SER A 435 4.42 -33.70 -5.30
CA SER A 435 3.41 -33.00 -4.48
C SER A 435 4.06 -31.97 -3.56
N GLY A 436 3.29 -31.01 -3.06
CA GLY A 436 3.72 -30.03 -2.06
C GLY A 436 4.21 -28.71 -2.65
N GLY A 437 4.96 -27.93 -1.86
CA GLY A 437 5.42 -26.59 -2.27
C GLY A 437 4.28 -25.59 -2.50
N GLY A 438 3.10 -25.83 -1.93
CA GLY A 438 1.90 -25.00 -2.13
C GLY A 438 1.03 -25.38 -3.32
N ASP A 439 1.43 -26.39 -4.13
CA ASP A 439 0.51 -26.99 -5.11
C ASP A 439 -0.48 -27.90 -4.37
N ILE A 440 -1.77 -27.68 -4.62
CA ILE A 440 -2.86 -28.43 -4.00
C ILE A 440 -3.08 -29.80 -4.65
N HIS A 441 -2.44 -30.07 -5.80
CA HIS A 441 -2.54 -31.32 -6.53
C HIS A 441 -1.25 -32.15 -6.45
N THR A 442 -1.41 -33.47 -6.57
CA THR A 442 -0.29 -34.39 -6.83
C THR A 442 -0.26 -34.69 -8.32
N HIS A 443 0.90 -34.49 -8.95
CA HIS A 443 1.10 -34.77 -10.38
C HIS A 443 1.87 -36.06 -10.55
N THR A 444 1.49 -36.88 -11.53
CA THR A 444 2.11 -38.18 -11.79
C THR A 444 2.49 -38.29 -13.25
N VAL A 445 3.65 -38.88 -13.51
CA VAL A 445 4.16 -39.16 -14.86
C VAL A 445 4.64 -40.59 -14.94
N THR A 446 4.58 -41.15 -16.15
CA THR A 446 5.13 -42.47 -16.44
C THR A 446 6.17 -42.39 -17.55
N ASP A 447 7.16 -43.27 -17.49
CA ASP A 447 8.12 -43.50 -18.55
C ASP A 447 8.07 -44.98 -18.96
N ARG A 448 7.87 -45.24 -20.25
CA ARG A 448 7.82 -46.60 -20.80
C ARG A 448 9.19 -46.98 -21.36
N THR A 449 9.87 -47.90 -20.69
CA THR A 449 11.24 -48.33 -21.01
C THR A 449 11.26 -49.67 -21.70
N THR A 450 11.95 -49.75 -22.84
CA THR A 450 12.17 -51.03 -23.53
C THR A 450 13.40 -51.74 -22.94
N VAL A 451 13.24 -53.03 -22.63
CA VAL A 451 14.30 -53.88 -22.05
C VAL A 451 14.73 -54.94 -23.05
N LYS A 452 16.03 -54.94 -23.38
CA LYS A 452 16.69 -55.94 -24.21
C LYS A 452 17.14 -57.14 -23.38
N ARG A 453 16.98 -58.32 -23.96
CA ARG A 453 17.53 -59.56 -23.39
C ARG A 453 19.06 -59.53 -23.43
N ASN A 454 19.68 -60.07 -22.39
CA ASN A 454 21.11 -60.29 -22.34
C ASN A 454 21.37 -61.79 -22.39
N LYS A 455 22.09 -62.28 -23.41
CA LYS A 455 22.40 -63.72 -23.56
C LYS A 455 23.13 -64.30 -22.33
N HIS A 456 23.88 -63.47 -21.60
CA HIS A 456 24.56 -63.90 -20.38
C HIS A 456 23.63 -64.09 -19.18
N CYS A 457 22.44 -63.47 -19.18
CA CYS A 457 21.42 -63.65 -18.13
C CYS A 457 20.58 -64.92 -18.32
N HIS A 458 20.68 -65.61 -19.47
CA HIS A 458 19.93 -66.82 -19.76
C HIS A 458 20.67 -68.13 -19.43
N ARG A 459 21.98 -68.08 -19.14
CA ARG A 459 22.79 -69.29 -18.91
C ARG A 459 22.74 -69.85 -17.49
N ASP A 460 22.25 -69.09 -16.52
CA ASP A 460 22.25 -69.50 -15.11
C ASP A 460 20.95 -70.20 -14.66
N GLY A 461 20.05 -70.52 -15.61
CA GLY A 461 18.77 -71.20 -15.36
C GLY A 461 18.71 -72.67 -15.76
N HIS A 462 19.85 -73.33 -16.03
CA HIS A 462 19.85 -74.76 -16.34
C HIS A 462 19.86 -75.62 -15.05
N ASP A 463 18.68 -76.18 -14.79
CA ASP A 463 18.33 -77.40 -14.04
C ASP A 463 19.52 -78.28 -13.60
N PRO A 464 19.77 -78.47 -12.29
CA PRO A 464 20.64 -79.53 -11.78
C PRO A 464 19.82 -80.82 -11.67
N ARG A 465 19.83 -81.64 -12.73
CA ARG A 465 19.54 -83.07 -12.63
C ARG A 465 20.81 -83.88 -12.66
#